data_AF-A0A534Y624-F1
#
_entry.id   AF-A0A534Y624-F1
#
_cell.length_a   1.000
_cell.length_b   1.000
_cell.length_c   1.000
_cell.angle_alpha   90.00
_cell.angle_beta   90.00
_cell.angle_gamma   90.00
#
_symmetry.space_group_name_H-M   'P 1'
#
loop_
_entity.id
_entity.type
_entity.pdbx_description
1 polymer ?
#
loop_
_entity_poly.entity_id
_entity_poly.type
_entity_poly.pdbx_seq_one_letter_code
_entity_poly.pdbx_strand_id
1 'polypeptide(L)' 'MKAIQITFDERLLKELDADPEVKRDGRSLVLRRAVYDYLRRKRRRAIAEAYREAYGKRGAPEFAGWAAQGSWPGS' A
#
# COMPACT_ATOMS: atom_id res chain seq x y z
N MET A 1 -2.16 20.44 -10.54
CA MET A 1 -1.67 20.15 -9.17
C MET A 1 -2.04 21.32 -8.26
N LYS A 2 -2.28 21.07 -6.96
CA LYS A 2 -2.49 22.13 -5.96
C LYS A 2 -1.26 22.19 -5.03
N ALA A 3 -0.71 23.38 -4.82
CA ALA A 3 0.35 23.57 -3.85
C ALA A 3 -0.21 23.48 -2.42
N ILE A 4 0.54 22.82 -1.55
CA ILE A 4 0.22 22.69 -0.12
C ILE A 4 1.48 22.99 0.69
N GLN A 5 1.29 23.47 1.91
CA GLN A 5 2.37 23.63 2.87
C GLN A 5 2.36 22.44 3.83
N ILE A 6 3.53 21.84 4.05
CA ILE A 6 3.73 20.72 4.97
C ILE A 6 4.94 21.10 5.84
N THR A 7 4.85 20.84 7.13
CA THR A 7 5.95 21.04 8.08
C THR A 7 6.70 19.72 8.28
N PHE A 8 8.03 19.82 8.35
CA PHE A 8 8.94 18.73 8.67
C PHE A 8 9.81 19.17 9.84
N ASP A 9 10.27 18.22 10.66
CA ASP A 9 11.37 18.53 11.57
C ASP A 9 12.64 18.84 10.74
N GLU A 10 13.47 19.73 11.27
CA GLU A 10 14.63 20.24 10.53
C GLU A 10 15.63 19.13 10.16
N ARG A 11 15.78 18.14 11.04
CA ARG A 11 16.71 17.04 10.82
C ARG A 11 16.25 16.17 9.65
N LEU A 12 14.98 15.77 9.64
CA LEU A 12 14.40 15.00 8.55
C LEU A 12 14.44 15.76 7.23
N LEU A 13 14.21 17.08 7.25
CA LEU A 13 14.33 17.88 6.03
C LEU A 13 15.76 17.88 5.50
N LYS A 14 16.77 18.00 6.36
CA LYS A 14 18.19 17.91 5.96
C LYS A 14 18.55 16.53 5.41
N GLU A 15 18.05 15.47 6.03
CA GLU A 15 18.26 14.10 5.55
C GLU A 15 17.60 13.89 4.18
N LEU A 16 16.37 14.36 4.00
CA LEU A 16 15.65 14.31 2.72
C LEU A 16 16.40 15.10 1.64
N ASP A 17 16.92 16.28 1.97
CA ASP A 17 17.65 17.12 1.02
C ASP A 17 19.02 16.58 0.63
N ALA A 18 19.61 15.75 1.49
CA ALA A 18 20.88 15.10 1.21
C ALA A 18 20.72 13.95 0.19
N ASP A 19 19.52 13.39 0.06
CA ASP A 19 19.21 12.23 -0.77
C ASP A 19 19.45 12.51 -2.28
N PRO A 20 20.20 11.63 -2.99
CA PRO A 20 20.49 11.82 -4.41
C PRO A 20 19.26 11.90 -5.32
N GLU A 21 18.20 11.14 -5.02
CA GLU A 21 16.95 11.18 -5.78
C GLU A 21 16.26 12.53 -5.57
N VAL A 22 16.24 13.04 -4.35
CA VAL A 22 15.67 14.36 -4.05
C VAL A 22 16.45 15.48 -4.73
N LYS A 23 17.80 15.39 -4.75
CA LYS A 23 18.65 16.36 -5.47
C LYS A 23 18.42 16.34 -6.98
N ARG A 24 18.18 15.15 -7.56
CA ARG A 24 17.97 14.98 -9.00
C ARG A 24 16.55 15.34 -9.44
N ASP A 25 15.55 14.86 -8.71
CA ASP A 25 14.14 14.84 -9.13
C ASP A 25 13.26 15.83 -8.36
N GLY A 26 13.78 16.39 -7.26
CA GLY A 26 13.10 17.34 -6.39
C GLY A 26 12.18 16.68 -5.35
N ARG A 27 11.99 17.39 -4.23
CA ARG A 27 11.15 16.92 -3.10
C ARG A 27 9.73 16.56 -3.53
N SER A 28 9.12 17.35 -4.41
CA SER A 28 7.72 17.14 -4.80
C SER A 28 7.50 15.81 -5.53
N LEU A 29 8.47 15.34 -6.31
CA LEU A 29 8.36 14.04 -6.98
C LEU A 29 8.54 12.90 -5.97
N VAL A 30 9.55 12.99 -5.13
CA VAL A 30 9.86 11.98 -4.11
C VAL A 30 8.71 11.85 -3.10
N LEU A 31 8.20 12.98 -2.60
CA LEU A 31 7.05 12.99 -1.69
C LEU A 31 5.80 12.40 -2.36
N ARG A 32 5.56 12.67 -3.64
CA ARG A 32 4.44 12.06 -4.37
C ARG A 32 4.57 10.54 -4.40
N ARG A 33 5.74 10.00 -4.75
CA ARG A 33 6.01 8.56 -4.75
C ARG A 33 5.81 7.95 -3.36
N ALA A 34 6.39 8.59 -2.34
CA ALA A 34 6.27 8.16 -0.95
C ALA A 34 4.80 8.10 -0.48
N VAL A 35 3.99 9.10 -0.83
CA VAL A 35 2.56 9.15 -0.48
C VAL A 35 1.78 8.03 -1.18
N TYR A 36 2.02 7.79 -2.48
CA TYR A 36 1.39 6.67 -3.19
C TYR A 36 1.70 5.33 -2.54
N ASP A 37 2.96 5.10 -2.20
CA ASP A 37 3.40 3.87 -1.58
C ASP A 37 2.83 3.69 -0.17
N TYR A 38 2.79 4.77 0.62
CA TYR A 38 2.15 4.76 1.92
C TYR A 38 0.67 4.38 1.83
N LEU A 39 -0.09 5.02 0.95
CA LEU A 39 -1.52 4.75 0.77
C LEU A 39 -1.76 3.33 0.24
N ARG A 40 -0.93 2.86 -0.70
CA ARG A 40 -1.01 1.49 -1.22
C ARG A 40 -0.75 0.45 -0.13
N ARG A 41 0.28 0.64 0.71
CA ARG A 41 0.56 -0.24 1.86
C ARG A 41 -0.59 -0.23 2.87
N LYS A 42 -1.12 0.95 3.20
CA LYS A 42 -2.26 1.09 4.11
C LYS A 42 -3.48 0.34 3.60
N ARG A 43 -3.82 0.48 2.30
CA ARG A 43 -4.94 -0.23 1.67
C ARG A 43 -4.76 -1.76 1.74
N ARG A 44 -3.57 -2.27 1.41
CA ARG A 44 -3.31 -3.72 1.50
C ARG A 44 -3.47 -4.25 2.92
N ARG A 45 -3.00 -3.50 3.92
CA ARG A 45 -3.15 -3.87 5.33
C ARG A 45 -4.62 -3.94 5.73
N ALA A 46 -5.40 -2.91 5.38
CA ALA A 46 -6.83 -2.88 5.67
C ALA A 46 -7.58 -4.06 5.03
N ILE A 47 -7.26 -4.41 3.78
CA ILE A 47 -7.84 -5.59 3.12
C ILE A 47 -7.46 -6.86 3.87
N ALA A 48 -6.17 -7.06 4.20
CA ALA A 48 -5.73 -8.24 4.93
C ALA A 48 -6.34 -8.36 6.34
N GLU A 49 -6.63 -7.23 6.99
CA GLU A 49 -7.37 -7.18 8.26
C GLU A 49 -8.83 -7.59 8.06
N ALA A 50 -9.52 -7.02 7.07
CA ALA A 50 -10.90 -7.38 6.75
C ALA A 50 -11.05 -8.88 6.43
N TYR A 51 -10.13 -9.47 5.67
CA TYR A 51 -10.12 -10.90 5.40
C TYR A 51 -9.92 -11.73 6.68
N ARG A 52 -9.00 -11.31 7.57
CA ARG A 52 -8.79 -11.99 8.85
C ARG A 52 -10.01 -11.90 9.76
N GLU A 53 -10.70 -10.76 9.77
CA GLU A 53 -11.94 -10.60 10.56
C GLU A 53 -13.08 -11.46 10.01
N ALA A 54 -13.29 -11.44 8.70
CA ALA A 54 -14.36 -12.19 8.06
C ALA A 54 -14.14 -13.71 8.13
N TYR A 55 -12.91 -14.17 7.89
CA TYR A 55 -12.61 -15.58 7.63
C TYR A 55 -11.69 -16.25 8.65
N GLY A 56 -11.02 -15.49 9.51
CA GLY A 56 -9.95 -16.02 10.38
C GLY A 56 -10.42 -16.93 11.52
N LYS A 57 -11.71 -16.90 11.89
CA LYS A 57 -12.25 -17.73 12.99
C LYS A 57 -13.11 -18.90 12.55
N ARG A 58 -13.81 -18.80 11.41
CA ARG A 58 -14.78 -19.81 10.95
C ARG A 58 -14.47 -20.39 9.57
N GLY A 59 -13.38 -19.97 8.93
CA GLY A 59 -13.18 -20.23 7.52
C GLY A 59 -14.26 -19.55 6.68
N ALA A 60 -14.41 -19.97 5.43
CA ALA A 60 -15.34 -19.37 4.46
C ALA A 60 -16.38 -20.40 4.00
N PRO A 61 -17.33 -20.81 4.87
CA PRO A 61 -18.29 -21.87 4.57
C PRO A 61 -19.21 -21.54 3.38
N GLU A 62 -19.41 -20.26 3.06
CA GLU A 62 -20.13 -19.83 1.86
C GLU A 62 -19.42 -20.23 0.54
N PHE A 63 -18.13 -20.55 0.60
CA PHE A 63 -17.36 -21.07 -0.54
C PHE A 63 -17.20 -22.60 -0.51
N ALA A 64 -17.91 -23.30 0.38
CA ALA A 64 -17.93 -24.77 0.38
C ALA A 64 -18.46 -25.28 -0.98
N GLY A 65 -17.71 -26.20 -1.60
CA GLY A 65 -18.06 -26.79 -2.90
C GLY A 65 -17.61 -26.00 -4.14
N TRP A 66 -17.03 -24.80 -3.98
CA TRP A 66 -16.47 -24.04 -5.12
C TRP A 66 -15.30 -24.76 -5.80
N ALA A 67 -14.43 -25.42 -5.04
CA ALA A 67 -13.30 -26.17 -5.58
C ALA A 67 -13.71 -27.29 -6.56
N ALA A 68 -14.94 -27.80 -6.44
CA ALA A 68 -15.48 -28.85 -7.31
C ALA A 68 -16.11 -28.32 -8.61
N GLN A 69 -16.28 -27.00 -8.76
CA GLN A 69 -16.96 -26.40 -9.92
C GLN A 69 -15.99 -26.04 -11.07
N GLY A 70 -14.67 -26.06 -10.84
CA GLY A 70 -13.67 -25.77 -11.87
C GLY A 70 -12.80 -26.97 -12.19
N SER A 71 -12.97 -27.56 -13.37
CA SER A 71 -11.96 -28.45 -13.96
C SER A 71 -11.02 -27.62 -14.83
N TRP A 72 -9.71 -27.64 -14.53
CA TRP A 72 -8.73 -27.08 -15.46
C TRP A 72 -8.68 -27.98 -16.70
N PRO A 73 -8.85 -27.46 -17.93
CA PRO A 73 -8.76 -28.32 -19.11
C PRO A 73 -7.34 -28.87 -19.23
N GLY A 74 -7.19 -30.19 -19.01
CA GLY A 74 -5.94 -30.94 -19.22
C GLY A 74 -5.22 -31.52 -18.00
N SER A 75 -5.87 -31.66 -16.83
CA SER A 75 -5.36 -32.52 -15.75
C SER A 75 -5.64 -34.00 -16.02
#